data_AF-A0A9J6RSB5-F1
#
_entry.id   AF-A0A9J6RSB5-F1
#
_cell.length_a   1.000
_cell.length_b   1.000
_cell.length_c   1.000
_cell.angle_alpha   90.00
_cell.angle_beta   90.00
_cell.angle_gamma   90.00
#
_symmetry.space_group_name_H-M   'P 1'
#
loop_
_entity.id
_entity.type
_entity.pdbx_description
1 polymer ?
#
loop_
_entity_poly.entity_id
_entity_poly.type
_entity_poly.pdbx_seq_one_letter_code
_entity_poly.pdbx_strand_id
1 'polypeptide(L)'
;MSLIEKVIIGLLVCMLAACSADTQNQTTVAERSAVTLQLAKKSVINKGAGIKLSFNSEDVVQVGSELRVVLLFKAMPNQRIDLQFSDSPDAHLLIAKEQSLITNQQGELTLDLVLIPLQAGKIYIKFFAHAERDGQLVPQVFSIPVYVGDEEGVVPYQQSTESQPVVMPANRF
;
A
#
# COMPACT_ATOMS: atom_id res chain seq x y z
N MET A 1 -30.75 80.54 12.02
CA MET A 1 -30.45 79.16 12.47
C MET A 1 -29.09 78.80 11.93
N SER A 2 -28.14 78.66 12.85
CA SER A 2 -26.71 78.90 12.64
C SER A 2 -25.92 77.59 12.68
N LEU A 3 -25.05 77.43 11.67
CA LEU A 3 -23.84 76.59 11.45
C LEU A 3 -23.52 75.30 12.24
N ILE A 4 -24.15 74.99 13.36
CA ILE A 4 -23.73 73.93 14.29
C ILE A 4 -24.28 72.55 13.90
N GLU A 5 -25.45 72.50 13.26
CA GLU A 5 -26.12 71.21 12.94
C GLU A 5 -25.58 70.49 11.69
N LYS A 6 -24.75 71.14 10.86
CA LYS A 6 -24.18 70.52 9.65
C LYS A 6 -22.81 69.88 9.84
N VAL A 7 -22.16 70.08 10.99
CA VAL A 7 -20.80 69.55 11.23
C VAL A 7 -20.83 68.13 11.79
N ILE A 8 -21.93 67.69 12.40
CA ILE A 8 -21.99 66.42 13.13
C ILE A 8 -22.24 65.21 12.18
N ILE A 9 -22.75 65.43 10.97
CA ILE A 9 -23.05 64.35 10.01
C ILE A 9 -21.87 64.08 9.04
N GLY A 10 -20.81 64.91 9.07
CA GLY A 10 -19.62 64.75 8.21
C GLY A 10 -18.42 64.08 8.88
N LEU A 11 -18.53 63.64 10.13
CA LEU A 11 -17.41 63.13 10.94
C LEU A 11 -17.68 61.70 11.47
N LEU A 12 -18.33 60.86 10.65
CA LEU A 12 -18.65 59.47 10.99
C LEU A 12 -18.20 58.45 9.92
N VAL A 13 -17.20 58.79 9.08
CA VAL A 13 -16.71 57.91 7.99
C VAL A 13 -15.16 57.90 7.90
N CYS A 14 -14.44 57.92 9.02
CA CYS A 14 -12.96 57.83 9.00
C CYS A 14 -12.35 56.98 10.14
N MET A 15 -13.12 56.10 10.80
CA MET A 15 -12.56 55.09 11.71
C MET A 15 -12.68 53.68 11.14
N LEU A 16 -12.16 53.49 9.93
CA LEU A 16 -11.75 52.17 9.44
C LEU A 16 -10.26 52.21 9.17
N ALA A 17 -9.58 51.18 9.66
CA ALA A 17 -8.19 50.81 9.41
C ALA A 17 -7.11 51.52 10.26
N ALA A 18 -7.02 51.15 11.53
CA ALA A 18 -5.73 50.70 12.09
C ALA A 18 -5.95 50.04 13.45
N CYS A 19 -5.18 48.99 13.71
CA CYS A 19 -5.00 48.34 15.01
C CYS A 19 -6.09 47.34 15.43
N SER A 20 -5.98 46.13 14.91
CA SER A 20 -5.91 44.93 15.75
C SER A 20 -5.15 43.87 14.96
N ALA A 21 -3.84 43.84 15.19
CA ALA A 21 -3.00 42.70 14.85
C ALA A 21 -3.39 41.55 15.78
N ASP A 22 -4.49 40.88 15.48
CA ASP A 22 -4.73 39.53 15.99
C ASP A 22 -3.87 38.60 15.15
N THR A 23 -2.63 38.45 15.58
CA THR A 23 -1.81 37.29 15.23
C THR A 23 -2.46 36.09 15.89
N GLN A 24 -3.52 35.57 15.26
CA GLN A 24 -3.96 34.21 15.49
C GLN A 24 -2.80 33.30 15.08
N ASN A 25 -1.98 32.96 16.08
CA ASN A 25 -1.30 31.69 16.20
C ASN A 25 -2.37 30.59 16.17
N GLN A 26 -3.02 30.39 15.03
CA GLN A 26 -3.48 29.08 14.66
C GLN A 26 -2.22 28.37 14.23
N THR A 27 -1.64 27.67 15.21
CA THR A 27 -0.96 26.41 15.01
C THR A 27 -1.80 25.65 13.98
N THR A 28 -1.44 25.79 12.71
CA THR A 28 -1.65 24.76 11.73
C THR A 28 -0.93 23.57 12.34
N VAL A 29 -1.67 22.78 13.12
CA VAL A 29 -1.43 21.36 13.21
C VAL A 29 -1.36 20.97 11.75
N ALA A 30 -0.14 20.86 11.24
CA ALA A 30 0.11 20.18 9.99
C ALA A 30 -0.68 18.89 10.14
N GLU A 31 -1.79 18.79 9.41
CA GLU A 31 -2.43 17.51 9.14
C GLU A 31 -1.27 16.67 8.65
N ARG A 32 -0.72 15.85 9.56
CA ARG A 32 0.20 14.79 9.23
C ARG A 32 -0.58 14.02 8.19
N SER A 33 -0.20 14.24 6.93
CA SER A 33 -0.81 13.58 5.80
C SER A 33 -0.81 12.11 6.17
N ALA A 34 -1.99 11.58 6.46
CA ALA A 34 -2.17 10.17 6.74
C ALA A 34 -1.76 9.49 5.44
N VAL A 35 -0.53 9.01 5.42
CA VAL A 35 0.05 8.34 4.28
C VAL A 35 -0.73 7.06 4.10
N THR A 36 -1.69 7.09 3.18
CA THR A 36 -2.51 5.95 2.82
C THR A 36 -1.66 5.00 1.99
N LEU A 37 -1.58 3.76 2.46
CA LEU A 37 -0.72 2.72 1.91
C LEU A 37 -1.58 1.78 1.09
N GLN A 38 -1.08 1.39 -0.07
CA GLN A 38 -1.83 0.56 -0.99
C GLN A 38 -1.10 -0.76 -1.17
N LEU A 39 -1.80 -1.87 -0.98
CA LEU A 39 -1.37 -3.12 -1.60
C LEU A 39 -1.52 -2.99 -3.12
N ALA A 40 -0.56 -3.53 -3.88
CA ALA A 40 -0.74 -3.57 -5.33
C ALA A 40 -1.99 -4.37 -5.67
N LYS A 41 -2.88 -3.91 -6.55
CA LYS A 41 -4.12 -4.65 -6.90
C LYS A 41 -3.89 -5.99 -7.63
N LYS A 42 -2.63 -6.36 -7.91
CA LYS A 42 -2.26 -7.57 -8.67
C LYS A 42 -1.00 -8.19 -8.07
N SER A 43 -1.02 -9.52 -7.94
CA SER A 43 0.18 -10.32 -7.68
C SER A 43 0.93 -10.58 -8.99
N VAL A 44 2.24 -10.79 -8.90
CA VAL A 44 3.01 -11.40 -9.99
C VAL A 44 2.80 -12.91 -9.88
N ILE A 45 2.34 -13.52 -10.97
CA ILE A 45 1.97 -14.93 -11.04
C ILE A 45 2.74 -15.59 -12.18
N ASN A 46 3.44 -16.69 -11.88
CA ASN A 46 3.89 -17.61 -12.93
C ASN A 46 2.78 -18.62 -13.23
N LYS A 47 2.46 -18.85 -14.51
CA LYS A 47 1.42 -19.82 -14.91
C LYS A 47 1.80 -21.22 -14.40
N GLY A 48 0.85 -21.95 -13.83
CA GLY A 48 1.10 -23.26 -13.23
C GLY A 48 -0.18 -24.02 -12.89
N ALA A 49 -0.37 -24.33 -11.60
CA ALA A 49 -1.40 -25.19 -11.00
C ALA A 49 -2.88 -24.82 -11.27
N GLY A 50 -3.15 -23.74 -12.01
CA GLY A 50 -4.53 -23.29 -12.30
C GLY A 50 -5.19 -22.55 -11.13
N ILE A 51 -4.41 -22.14 -10.14
CA ILE A 51 -4.88 -21.42 -8.95
C ILE A 51 -4.90 -19.93 -9.28
N LYS A 52 -6.01 -19.25 -8.99
CA LYS A 52 -6.10 -17.78 -9.04
C LYS A 52 -6.04 -17.23 -7.64
N LEU A 53 -5.41 -16.07 -7.49
CA LEU A 53 -5.31 -15.36 -6.23
C LEU A 53 -5.83 -13.94 -6.40
N SER A 54 -6.71 -13.55 -5.49
CA SER A 54 -7.08 -12.16 -5.23
C SER A 54 -6.75 -11.85 -3.78
N PHE A 55 -6.53 -10.59 -3.44
CA PHE A 55 -6.26 -10.19 -2.07
C PHE A 55 -6.77 -8.79 -1.78
N ASN A 56 -7.04 -8.54 -0.50
CA ASN A 56 -7.44 -7.23 0.01
C ASN A 56 -6.70 -6.93 1.33
N SER A 57 -6.47 -5.65 1.62
CA SER A 57 -5.92 -5.21 2.90
C SER A 57 -6.68 -4.00 3.43
N GLU A 58 -6.48 -3.71 4.71
CA GLU A 58 -6.86 -2.44 5.31
C GLU A 58 -5.74 -1.40 5.05
N ASP A 59 -6.12 -0.17 4.72
CA ASP A 59 -5.38 0.79 3.86
C ASP A 59 -4.13 1.46 4.48
N VAL A 60 -3.55 0.95 5.57
CA VAL A 60 -2.37 1.55 6.21
C VAL A 60 -1.36 0.48 6.65
N VAL A 61 -0.19 0.46 6.01
CA VAL A 61 0.92 -0.47 6.27
C VAL A 61 2.17 0.27 6.77
N GLN A 62 2.34 0.33 8.08
CA GLN A 62 3.53 0.96 8.68
C GLN A 62 4.57 -0.09 9.07
N VAL A 63 5.84 0.30 9.09
CA VAL A 63 6.91 -0.51 9.69
C VAL A 63 6.56 -0.83 11.14
N GLY A 64 6.77 -2.08 11.55
CA GLY A 64 6.54 -2.55 12.92
C GLY A 64 5.08 -2.77 13.29
N SER A 65 4.13 -2.39 12.44
CA SER A 65 2.70 -2.60 12.67
C SER A 65 2.22 -3.91 12.04
N GLU A 66 1.27 -4.57 12.69
CA GLU A 66 0.65 -5.77 12.15
C GLU A 66 -0.17 -5.42 10.89
N LEU A 67 0.13 -6.11 9.79
CA LEU A 67 -0.63 -6.07 8.56
C LEU A 67 -1.42 -7.37 8.42
N ARG A 68 -2.73 -7.23 8.20
CA ARG A 68 -3.64 -8.31 7.83
C ARG A 68 -3.99 -8.22 6.35
N VAL A 69 -3.76 -9.31 5.63
CA VAL A 69 -4.09 -9.44 4.22
C VAL A 69 -5.00 -10.64 4.05
N VAL A 70 -6.21 -10.41 3.55
CA VAL A 70 -7.13 -11.49 3.22
C VAL A 70 -6.76 -12.02 1.84
N LEU A 71 -6.33 -13.28 1.77
CA LEU A 71 -6.02 -13.98 0.53
C LEU A 71 -7.23 -14.82 0.11
N LEU A 72 -7.73 -14.61 -1.10
CA LEU A 72 -8.80 -15.40 -1.71
C LEU A 72 -8.24 -16.21 -2.88
N PHE A 73 -8.21 -17.52 -2.72
CA PHE A 73 -7.82 -18.48 -3.74
C PHE A 73 -9.06 -19.00 -4.48
N LYS A 74 -8.95 -19.14 -5.81
CA LYS A 74 -9.91 -19.86 -6.64
C LYS A 74 -9.22 -20.95 -7.43
N ALA A 75 -9.68 -22.19 -7.29
CA ALA A 75 -9.16 -23.37 -7.95
C ALA A 75 -10.29 -24.39 -8.23
N MET A 76 -9.99 -25.68 -8.45
CA MET A 76 -11.04 -26.70 -8.59
C MET A 76 -11.74 -26.93 -7.24
N PRO A 77 -13.04 -27.31 -7.21
CA PRO A 77 -13.74 -27.69 -5.98
C PRO A 77 -13.05 -28.83 -5.23
N ASN A 78 -13.03 -28.75 -3.89
CA ASN A 78 -12.42 -29.75 -3.00
C ASN A 78 -10.95 -30.09 -3.33
N GLN A 79 -10.22 -29.17 -3.95
CA GLN A 79 -8.81 -29.34 -4.29
C GLN A 79 -7.94 -29.02 -3.09
N ARG A 80 -6.99 -29.90 -2.76
CA ARG A 80 -5.93 -29.61 -1.79
C ARG A 80 -4.92 -28.63 -2.40
N ILE A 81 -4.59 -27.60 -1.63
CA ILE A 81 -3.56 -26.62 -1.93
C ILE A 81 -2.57 -26.60 -0.76
N ASP A 82 -1.33 -26.94 -1.04
CA ASP A 82 -0.23 -26.87 -0.08
C ASP A 82 0.53 -25.56 -0.30
N LEU A 83 0.47 -24.67 0.70
CA LEU A 83 1.11 -23.37 0.70
C LEU A 83 2.45 -23.44 1.41
N GLN A 84 3.48 -22.85 0.80
CA GLN A 84 4.81 -22.69 1.38
C GLN A 84 5.28 -21.24 1.25
N PHE A 85 5.27 -20.52 2.36
CA PHE A 85 5.73 -19.14 2.44
C PHE A 85 7.25 -19.07 2.48
N SER A 86 7.82 -18.18 1.67
CA SER A 86 9.27 -17.91 1.66
C SER A 86 9.63 -16.97 2.80
N ASP A 87 10.79 -17.20 3.40
CA ASP A 87 11.39 -16.24 4.32
C ASP A 87 11.71 -14.92 3.62
N SER A 88 11.50 -13.82 4.34
CA SER A 88 11.83 -12.48 3.89
C SER A 88 12.59 -11.74 4.99
N PRO A 89 13.71 -11.07 4.69
CA PRO A 89 14.35 -10.16 5.66
C PRO A 89 13.49 -8.90 5.90
N ASP A 90 12.54 -8.62 5.01
CA ASP A 90 11.78 -7.37 4.99
C ASP A 90 10.47 -7.46 5.79
N ALA A 91 10.06 -8.66 6.19
CA ALA A 91 8.81 -8.91 6.92
C ALA A 91 8.89 -10.18 7.76
N HIS A 92 8.28 -10.12 8.95
CA HIS A 92 8.08 -11.27 9.81
C HIS A 92 6.66 -11.82 9.64
N LEU A 93 6.51 -13.08 9.22
CA LEU A 93 5.20 -13.73 9.10
C LEU A 93 4.73 -14.27 10.45
N LEU A 94 3.49 -13.95 10.83
CA LEU A 94 2.84 -14.39 12.07
C LEU A 94 1.94 -15.62 11.86
N ILE A 95 2.19 -16.38 10.81
CA ILE A 95 1.44 -17.58 10.44
C ILE A 95 2.38 -18.78 10.26
N ALA A 96 1.83 -19.99 10.23
CA ALA A 96 2.59 -21.17 9.84
C ALA A 96 3.12 -21.01 8.40
N LYS A 97 4.41 -21.28 8.21
CA LYS A 97 5.08 -21.21 6.90
C LYS A 97 4.58 -22.25 5.91
N GLU A 98 4.10 -23.38 6.42
CA GLU A 98 3.56 -24.48 5.64
C GLU A 98 2.13 -24.75 6.09
N GLN A 99 1.21 -24.80 5.12
CA GLN A 99 -0.20 -25.03 5.37
C GLN A 99 -0.80 -25.92 4.28
N SER A 100 -1.63 -26.88 4.68
CA SER A 100 -2.39 -27.72 3.74
C SER A 100 -3.87 -27.41 3.90
N LEU A 101 -4.46 -26.84 2.86
CA LEU A 101 -5.83 -26.33 2.87
C LEU A 101 -6.63 -26.94 1.72
N ILE A 102 -7.95 -26.97 1.85
CA ILE A 102 -8.85 -27.55 0.83
C ILE A 102 -9.85 -26.47 0.41
N THR A 103 -10.05 -26.28 -0.89
CA THR A 103 -11.11 -25.39 -1.41
C THR A 103 -12.50 -25.94 -1.10
N ASN A 104 -13.49 -25.05 -0.97
CA ASN A 104 -14.87 -25.45 -0.77
C ASN A 104 -15.50 -26.03 -2.06
N GLN A 105 -16.80 -26.35 -2.01
CA GLN A 105 -17.55 -26.89 -3.15
C GLN A 105 -17.66 -25.92 -4.33
N GLN A 106 -17.45 -24.62 -4.10
CA GLN A 106 -17.41 -23.57 -5.11
C GLN A 106 -15.98 -23.34 -5.66
N GLY A 107 -14.98 -24.09 -5.17
CA GLY A 107 -13.59 -23.93 -5.56
C GLY A 107 -12.89 -22.72 -4.91
N GLU A 108 -13.42 -22.21 -3.81
CA GLU A 108 -12.90 -21.04 -3.11
C GLU A 108 -12.22 -21.43 -1.79
N LEU A 109 -11.15 -20.74 -1.45
CA LEU A 109 -10.43 -20.86 -0.17
C LEU A 109 -9.98 -19.47 0.28
N THR A 110 -10.22 -19.13 1.53
CA THR A 110 -9.77 -17.88 2.14
C THR A 110 -8.70 -18.16 3.20
N LEU A 111 -7.67 -17.32 3.25
CA LEU A 111 -6.63 -17.35 4.28
C LEU A 111 -6.34 -15.93 4.77
N ASP A 112 -6.35 -15.74 6.08
CA ASP A 112 -5.87 -14.50 6.71
C ASP A 112 -4.35 -14.59 6.89
N LEU A 113 -3.63 -13.83 6.06
CA LEU A 113 -2.19 -13.66 6.20
C LEU A 113 -1.92 -12.52 7.18
N VAL A 114 -1.15 -12.81 8.22
CA VAL A 114 -0.73 -11.84 9.22
C VAL A 114 0.79 -11.72 9.21
N LEU A 115 1.30 -10.48 9.15
CA LEU A 115 2.74 -10.20 9.13
C LEU A 115 3.07 -8.84 9.74
N ILE A 116 4.35 -8.64 10.09
CA ILE A 116 4.90 -7.36 10.53
C ILE A 116 5.99 -6.94 9.53
N PRO A 117 5.79 -5.85 8.76
CA PRO A 117 6.85 -5.29 7.92
C PRO A 117 8.01 -4.75 8.77
N LEU A 118 9.24 -5.02 8.37
CA LEU A 118 10.45 -4.63 9.11
C LEU A 118 11.19 -3.44 8.48
N GLN A 119 10.84 -3.07 7.25
CA GLN A 119 11.43 -1.93 6.55
C GLN A 119 10.39 -1.20 5.70
N ALA A 120 10.64 0.10 5.47
CA ALA A 120 9.83 0.92 4.60
C ALA A 120 10.14 0.66 3.11
N GLY A 121 9.25 1.11 2.24
CA GLY A 121 9.35 0.95 0.79
C GLY A 121 8.56 -0.24 0.26
N LYS A 122 8.95 -0.74 -0.92
CA LYS A 122 8.25 -1.83 -1.60
C LYS A 122 8.85 -3.17 -1.19
N ILE A 123 8.07 -3.98 -0.49
CA ILE A 123 8.43 -5.34 -0.11
C ILE A 123 7.59 -6.36 -0.87
N TYR A 124 8.00 -7.63 -0.84
CA TYR A 124 7.29 -8.71 -1.49
C TYR A 124 7.04 -9.87 -0.54
N ILE A 125 5.78 -10.28 -0.42
CA ILE A 125 5.42 -11.55 0.19
C ILE A 125 5.45 -12.60 -0.91
N LYS A 126 6.30 -13.63 -0.77
CA LYS A 126 6.48 -14.69 -1.76
C LYS A 126 6.07 -16.03 -1.17
N PHE A 127 5.36 -16.83 -1.96
CA PHE A 127 5.00 -18.19 -1.57
C PHE A 127 4.74 -19.06 -2.79
N PHE A 128 4.91 -20.36 -2.59
CA PHE A 128 4.53 -21.41 -3.52
C PHE A 128 3.17 -21.97 -3.11
N ALA A 129 2.32 -22.22 -4.10
CA ALA A 129 1.12 -23.03 -3.93
C ALA A 129 1.28 -24.28 -4.80
N HIS A 130 1.19 -25.45 -4.18
CA HIS A 130 1.20 -26.72 -4.87
C HIS A 130 -0.20 -27.29 -4.88
N ALA A 131 -0.64 -27.80 -6.01
CA ALA A 131 -1.89 -28.56 -6.10
C ALA A 131 -1.73 -29.75 -7.02
N GLU A 132 -2.48 -30.81 -6.72
CA GLU A 132 -2.51 -31.98 -7.58
C GLU A 132 -3.35 -31.70 -8.83
N ARG A 133 -2.79 -32.07 -9.98
CA ARG A 133 -3.44 -32.03 -11.28
C ARG A 133 -3.00 -33.26 -12.07
N ASP A 134 -3.96 -34.06 -12.51
CA ASP A 134 -3.71 -35.28 -13.29
C ASP A 134 -2.72 -36.25 -12.61
N GLY A 135 -2.79 -36.37 -11.27
CA GLY A 135 -1.91 -37.23 -10.48
C GLY A 135 -0.51 -36.66 -10.20
N GLN A 136 -0.25 -35.41 -10.60
CA GLN A 136 1.04 -34.74 -10.40
C GLN A 136 0.89 -33.50 -9.53
N LEU A 137 1.87 -33.29 -8.65
CA LEU A 137 1.97 -32.06 -7.87
C LEU A 137 2.53 -30.95 -8.75
N VAL A 138 1.74 -29.91 -9.01
CA VAL A 138 2.13 -28.78 -9.87
C VAL A 138 2.34 -27.54 -8.99
N PRO A 139 3.53 -26.91 -9.02
CA PRO A 139 3.78 -25.67 -8.30
C PRO A 139 3.23 -24.44 -9.04
N GLN A 140 2.85 -23.42 -8.29
CA GLN A 140 2.55 -22.09 -8.78
C GLN A 140 3.12 -21.05 -7.82
N VAL A 141 3.87 -20.08 -8.35
CA VAL A 141 4.51 -19.02 -7.54
C VAL A 141 3.64 -17.79 -7.50
N PHE A 142 3.44 -17.26 -6.29
CA PHE A 142 2.78 -15.99 -6.05
C PHE A 142 3.75 -15.00 -5.41
N SER A 143 3.66 -13.74 -5.85
CA SER A 143 4.35 -12.62 -5.21
C SER A 143 3.40 -11.44 -5.06
N ILE A 144 3.15 -11.04 -3.81
CA ILE A 144 2.28 -9.93 -3.44
C ILE A 144 3.15 -8.72 -3.11
N PRO A 145 3.10 -7.63 -3.90
CA PRO A 145 3.79 -6.40 -3.55
C PRO A 145 3.04 -5.66 -2.43
N VAL A 146 3.77 -5.29 -1.39
CA VAL A 146 3.29 -4.45 -0.29
C VAL A 146 4.11 -3.18 -0.26
N TYR A 147 3.45 -2.04 -0.20
CA TYR A 147 4.10 -0.73 -0.04
C TYR A 147 3.96 -0.31 1.42
N VAL A 148 5.10 -0.14 2.08
CA VAL A 148 5.23 0.15 3.52
C VAL A 148 5.73 1.58 3.69
N GLY A 149 5.11 2.32 4.59
CA GLY A 149 5.48 3.70 4.91
C GLY A 149 6.35 3.76 6.15
N ASP A 150 7.18 4.80 6.23
CA ASP A 150 7.89 5.21 7.44
C ASP A 150 7.14 6.37 8.15
N GLU A 151 7.74 6.92 9.21
CA GLU A 151 7.18 8.05 9.97
C GLU A 151 7.07 9.36 9.15
N GLU A 152 7.75 9.44 7.99
CA GLU A 152 7.79 10.59 7.08
C GLU A 152 6.86 10.40 5.86
N GLY A 153 6.51 9.15 5.52
CA GLY A 153 5.51 8.77 4.53
C GLY A 153 5.88 7.53 3.70
N VAL A 154 5.25 7.35 2.53
CA VAL A 154 5.66 6.27 1.61
C VAL A 154 6.92 6.73 0.92
N VAL A 155 8.00 5.94 0.99
CA VAL A 155 9.19 6.19 0.15
C VAL A 155 8.75 6.15 -1.32
N PRO A 156 8.76 7.29 -2.04
CA PRO A 156 8.22 7.34 -3.39
C PRO A 156 9.00 6.41 -4.31
N TYR A 157 8.25 5.69 -5.13
CA TYR A 157 8.82 4.93 -6.25
C TYR A 157 9.51 5.90 -7.20
N GLN A 158 10.84 5.91 -7.23
CA GLN A 158 11.54 6.39 -8.42
C GLN A 158 11.29 5.34 -9.50
N GLN A 159 10.36 5.62 -10.41
CA GLN A 159 10.42 5.03 -11.74
C GLN A 159 11.82 5.31 -12.25
N SER A 160 12.69 4.29 -12.28
CA SER A 160 13.86 4.34 -13.14
C SER A 160 13.31 4.54 -14.54
N THR A 161 13.37 5.78 -15.02
CA THR A 161 13.19 6.11 -16.42
C THR A 161 14.10 5.19 -17.20
N GLU A 162 13.49 4.52 -18.19
CA GLU A 162 14.11 3.75 -19.26
C GLU A 162 15.64 3.67 -19.19
N SER A 163 16.15 2.46 -18.99
CA SER A 163 17.51 2.10 -19.34
C SER A 163 17.78 2.63 -20.76
N GLN A 164 18.48 3.76 -20.85
CA GLN A 164 18.96 4.25 -22.12
C GLN A 164 19.77 3.12 -22.75
N PRO A 165 19.54 2.78 -24.02
CA PRO A 165 20.36 1.79 -24.68
C PRO A 165 21.81 2.26 -24.60
N VAL A 166 22.66 1.45 -23.97
CA VAL A 166 24.10 1.67 -23.95
C VAL A 166 24.57 1.54 -25.39
N VAL A 167 24.81 2.68 -26.04
CA VAL A 167 25.47 2.70 -27.36
C VAL A 167 26.92 2.31 -27.13
N MET A 168 27.24 1.04 -27.38
CA MET A 168 28.64 0.62 -27.45
C MET A 168 29.29 1.28 -28.68
N PRO A 169 30.42 1.99 -28.53
CA PRO A 169 31.19 2.43 -29.68
C PRO A 169 31.72 1.19 -30.41
N ALA A 170 31.47 1.12 -31.72
CA ALA A 170 32.05 0.11 -32.58
C ALA A 170 33.58 0.28 -32.56
N ASN A 171 34.29 -0.68 -31.96
CA ASN A 171 35.74 -0.74 -32.03
C ASN A 171 36.15 -0.85 -33.50
N ARG A 172 36.84 0.18 -34.00
CA ARG A 172 37.61 0.08 -35.24
C ARG A 172 38.89 -0.69 -34.91
N PHE A 173 38.99 -1.91 -35.42
CA PHE A 173 40.24 -2.58 -35.72
C PHE A 173 40.17 -3.07 -37.17
#